data_AF-A0A2M8QE50-F1
#
_entry.id   AF-A0A2M8QE50-F1
#
_cell.length_a   1.000
_cell.length_b   1.000
_cell.length_c   1.000
_cell.angle_alpha   90.00
_cell.angle_beta   90.00
_cell.angle_gamma   90.00
#
_symmetry.space_group_name_H-M   'P 1'
#
loop_
_entity.id
_entity.type
_entity.pdbx_description
1 polymer ?
#
loop_
_entity_poly.entity_id
_entity_poly.type
_entity_poly.pdbx_seq_one_letter_code
_entity_poly.pdbx_strand_id
1 'polypeptide(L)'
;YTLLVTNAGPSSATSVTVTDNLPAGLTYVSASGSGWSCSFSAPTVTCTMPTLNVGAAPAIQIVATAPITPGLVLTNTATVNAATYPNTPATSSSVVVKVQYRIFAPIVRKP
;
A
#
# COMPACT_ATOMS: atom_id res chain seq x y z
N TYR A 1 -5.23 3.77 3.93
CA TYR A 1 -4.13 4.55 3.33
C TYR A 1 -3.95 4.10 1.88
N THR A 2 -3.13 4.83 1.10
CA THR A 2 -3.00 4.60 -0.35
C THR A 2 -1.58 4.26 -0.74
N LEU A 3 -1.41 3.26 -1.60
CA LEU A 3 -0.14 2.97 -2.26
C LEU A 3 -0.19 3.49 -3.70
N LEU A 4 0.86 4.21 -4.09
CA LEU A 4 1.06 4.73 -5.43
C LEU A 4 2.26 4.01 -6.05
N VAL A 5 2.04 3.46 -7.24
CA VAL A 5 3.07 2.76 -8.01
C VAL A 5 3.27 3.50 -9.32
N THR A 6 4.53 3.78 -9.67
CA THR A 6 4.88 4.46 -10.91
C THR A 6 5.97 3.67 -11.61
N ASN A 7 5.73 3.33 -12.88
CA ASN A 7 6.78 2.81 -13.76
C ASN A 7 7.48 3.99 -14.44
N ALA A 8 8.74 4.25 -14.08
CA ALA A 8 9.53 5.35 -14.63
C ALA A 8 10.00 5.12 -16.08
N GLY A 9 9.75 3.94 -16.66
CA GLY A 9 10.17 3.58 -18.01
C GLY A 9 11.63 3.13 -18.10
N PRO A 10 12.18 2.97 -19.31
CA PRO A 10 11.58 3.33 -20.60
C PRO A 10 10.54 2.33 -21.13
N SER A 11 10.50 1.11 -20.59
CA SER A 11 9.62 0.02 -21.06
C SER A 11 8.44 -0.22 -20.10
N SER A 12 7.41 -0.91 -20.57
CA SER A 12 6.37 -1.47 -19.70
C SER A 12 6.97 -2.49 -18.72
N ALA A 13 6.47 -2.49 -17.50
CA ALA A 13 6.76 -3.51 -16.50
C ALA A 13 5.73 -4.64 -16.58
N THR A 14 6.16 -5.87 -16.32
CA THR A 14 5.30 -7.06 -16.28
C THR A 14 5.42 -7.75 -14.94
N SER A 15 4.39 -8.54 -14.59
CA SER A 15 4.33 -9.29 -13.33
C SER A 15 4.56 -8.40 -12.10
N VAL A 16 3.95 -7.21 -12.09
CA VAL A 16 4.11 -6.24 -11.01
C VAL A 16 3.46 -6.80 -9.76
N THR A 17 4.21 -6.84 -8.68
CA THR A 17 3.77 -7.32 -7.37
C THR A 17 4.10 -6.26 -6.33
N VAL A 18 3.09 -5.80 -5.60
CA VAL A 18 3.23 -4.91 -4.45
C VAL A 18 2.94 -5.73 -3.21
N THR A 19 3.89 -5.75 -2.29
CA THR A 19 3.79 -6.43 -1.01
C THR A 19 3.79 -5.39 0.09
N ASP A 20 2.77 -5.42 0.94
CA ASP A 20 2.64 -4.50 2.06
C ASP A 20 2.47 -5.28 3.35
N ASN A 21 3.45 -5.17 4.24
CA ASN A 21 3.44 -5.88 5.51
C ASN A 21 2.82 -4.99 6.59
N LEU A 22 1.57 -5.28 6.96
CA LEU A 22 0.84 -4.47 7.93
C LEU A 22 1.57 -4.47 9.28
N PRO A 23 1.85 -3.28 9.86
CA PRO A 23 2.42 -3.16 11.18
C PRO A 23 1.57 -3.84 12.24
N ALA A 24 2.23 -4.34 13.29
CA ALA A 24 1.54 -4.83 14.47
C ALA A 24 0.57 -3.76 15.01
N GLY A 25 -0.67 -4.16 15.29
CA GLY A 25 -1.75 -3.27 15.69
C GLY A 25 -2.68 -2.86 14.54
N LEU A 26 -2.29 -3.01 13.27
CA LEU A 26 -3.27 -2.88 12.18
C LEU A 26 -4.08 -4.17 12.01
N THR A 27 -5.39 -4.01 11.83
CA THR A 27 -6.29 -5.10 11.42
C THR A 27 -6.77 -4.82 10.00
N TYR A 28 -6.48 -5.74 9.08
CA TYR A 28 -6.90 -5.64 7.69
C TYR A 28 -8.44 -5.62 7.56
N VAL A 29 -8.96 -4.75 6.71
CA VAL A 29 -10.39 -4.70 6.33
C VAL A 29 -10.55 -5.04 4.85
N SER A 30 -9.84 -4.32 3.98
CA SER A 30 -9.90 -4.55 2.53
C SER A 30 -8.70 -3.94 1.80
N ALA A 31 -8.41 -4.45 0.60
CA ALA A 31 -7.48 -3.87 -0.35
C ALA A 31 -8.09 -3.94 -1.75
N SER A 32 -8.01 -2.83 -2.50
CA SER A 32 -8.56 -2.77 -3.86
C SER A 32 -7.89 -1.70 -4.70
N GLY A 33 -7.90 -1.86 -6.02
CA GLY A 33 -7.43 -0.89 -6.98
C GLY A 33 -7.80 -1.32 -8.40
N SER A 34 -8.08 -0.38 -9.29
CA SER A 34 -8.43 -0.72 -10.68
C SER A 34 -7.25 -1.43 -11.37
N GLY A 35 -7.49 -2.59 -11.97
CA GLY A 35 -6.45 -3.40 -12.61
C GLY A 35 -5.50 -4.12 -11.64
N TRP A 36 -5.75 -4.02 -10.33
CA TRP A 36 -5.00 -4.75 -9.30
C TRP A 36 -5.81 -5.94 -8.80
N SER A 37 -5.13 -7.07 -8.62
CA SER A 37 -5.64 -8.23 -7.90
C SER A 37 -4.99 -8.27 -6.53
N CYS A 38 -5.74 -7.93 -5.49
CA CYS A 38 -5.24 -7.88 -4.12
C CYS A 38 -5.72 -9.09 -3.30
N SER A 39 -4.81 -9.67 -2.51
CA SER A 39 -5.10 -10.71 -1.54
C SER A 39 -4.43 -10.38 -0.20
N PHE A 40 -4.93 -10.99 0.87
CA PHE A 40 -4.38 -10.83 2.21
C PHE A 40 -4.07 -12.20 2.80
N SER A 41 -2.82 -12.36 3.24
CA SER A 41 -2.36 -13.48 4.04
C SER A 41 -1.61 -12.90 5.23
N ALA A 42 -2.26 -12.88 6.39
CA ALA A 42 -1.79 -12.14 7.55
C ALA A 42 -0.30 -12.38 7.85
N PRO A 43 0.50 -11.32 8.10
CA PRO A 43 0.13 -9.89 8.15
C PRO A 43 0.24 -9.14 6.81
N THR A 44 0.40 -9.85 5.69
CA THR A 44 0.81 -9.29 4.42
C THR A 44 -0.35 -9.11 3.45
N VAL A 45 -0.48 -7.90 2.88
CA VAL A 45 -1.31 -7.62 1.71
C VAL A 45 -0.45 -7.72 0.46
N THR A 46 -0.89 -8.50 -0.52
CA THR A 46 -0.20 -8.66 -1.81
C THR A 46 -1.13 -8.22 -2.92
N CYS A 47 -0.71 -7.25 -3.73
CA CYS A 47 -1.46 -6.78 -4.90
C CYS A 47 -0.64 -6.99 -6.16
N THR A 48 -1.22 -7.64 -7.17
CA THR A 48 -0.55 -7.94 -8.44
C THR A 48 -1.23 -7.25 -9.62
N MET A 49 -0.42 -6.89 -10.62
CA MET A 49 -0.86 -6.34 -11.89
C MET A 49 -0.05 -6.98 -13.01
N PRO A 50 -0.68 -7.62 -14.02
CA PRO A 50 0.04 -8.33 -15.07
C PRO A 50 0.98 -7.44 -15.88
N THR A 51 0.57 -6.21 -16.16
CA THR A 51 1.33 -5.25 -16.96
C THR A 51 1.05 -3.83 -16.50
N LEU A 52 2.12 -3.04 -16.38
CA LEU A 52 2.08 -1.62 -16.06
C LEU A 52 2.87 -0.84 -17.13
N ASN A 53 2.16 -0.05 -17.93
CA ASN A 53 2.77 0.87 -18.88
C ASN A 53 3.60 1.94 -18.16
N VAL A 54 4.47 2.62 -18.90
CA VAL A 54 5.22 3.77 -18.36
C VAL A 54 4.25 4.82 -17.83
N GLY A 55 4.50 5.31 -16.62
CA GLY A 55 3.65 6.25 -15.90
C GLY A 55 3.07 5.70 -14.61
N ALA A 56 2.10 6.43 -14.06
CA ALA A 56 1.44 6.09 -12.80
C ALA A 56 0.40 4.98 -13.00
N ALA A 57 0.43 3.98 -12.12
CA ALA A 57 -0.63 2.99 -12.01
C ALA A 57 -1.84 3.58 -11.27
N PRO A 58 -3.04 3.00 -11.45
CA PRO A 58 -4.15 3.23 -10.52
C PRO A 58 -3.73 2.97 -9.07
N ALA A 59 -4.17 3.83 -8.16
CA ALA A 59 -3.83 3.72 -6.74
C ALA A 59 -4.43 2.45 -6.11
N ILE A 60 -3.67 1.83 -5.20
CA ILE A 60 -4.17 0.75 -4.35
C ILE A 60 -4.67 1.39 -3.04
N GLN A 61 -5.93 1.17 -2.71
CA GLN A 61 -6.56 1.57 -1.46
C GLN A 61 -6.49 0.40 -0.47
N ILE A 62 -5.79 0.59 0.64
CA ILE A 62 -5.77 -0.38 1.74
C ILE A 62 -6.52 0.22 2.92
N VAL A 63 -7.58 -0.47 3.35
CA VAL A 63 -8.38 -0.14 4.54
C VAL A 63 -7.96 -1.08 5.65
N ALA A 64 -7.51 -0.51 6.76
CA ALA A 64 -7.17 -1.22 7.98
C ALA A 64 -7.64 -0.39 9.18
N THR A 65 -8.04 -1.07 10.26
CA THR A 65 -8.31 -0.42 11.55
C THR A 65 -7.05 -0.45 12.41
N ALA A 66 -6.87 0.58 13.25
CA ALA A 66 -5.78 0.65 14.22
C ALA A 66 -6.33 0.90 15.62
N PRO A 67 -5.62 0.49 16.68
CA PRO A 67 -5.96 0.85 18.04
C PRO A 67 -5.84 2.35 18.25
N ILE A 68 -6.79 2.90 19.01
CA ILE A 68 -6.78 4.30 19.39
C ILE A 68 -5.91 4.45 20.63
N THR A 69 -4.60 4.62 20.41
CA THR A 69 -3.62 4.83 21.49
C THR A 69 -2.97 6.21 21.30
N PRO A 70 -3.06 7.12 22.29
CA PRO A 70 -2.43 8.44 22.21
C PRO A 70 -0.92 8.33 21.91
N GLY A 71 -0.45 9.06 20.89
CA GLY A 71 0.96 9.07 20.51
C GLY A 71 1.44 7.85 19.69
N LEU A 72 0.57 6.90 19.35
CA LEU A 72 0.95 5.77 18.51
C LEU A 72 1.28 6.22 17.09
N VAL A 73 2.48 5.88 16.63
CA VAL A 73 2.93 6.08 15.25
C VAL A 73 3.11 4.70 14.62
N LEU A 74 2.32 4.42 13.59
CA LEU A 74 2.45 3.20 12.79
C LEU A 74 3.19 3.54 11.49
N THR A 75 4.27 2.81 11.24
CA THR A 75 5.08 2.95 10.02
C THR A 75 4.80 1.75 9.13
N ASN A 76 4.13 2.00 8.00
CA ASN A 76 3.84 0.96 7.02
C ASN A 76 4.90 0.94 5.93
N THR A 77 5.38 -0.25 5.56
CA THR A 77 6.41 -0.43 4.53
C THR A 77 5.86 -1.33 3.43
N ALA A 78 5.69 -0.77 2.25
CA ALA A 78 5.35 -1.53 1.04
C ALA A 78 6.57 -1.65 0.12
N THR A 79 6.74 -2.81 -0.49
CA THR A 79 7.76 -3.10 -1.49
C THR A 79 7.09 -3.42 -2.83
N VAL A 80 7.68 -2.94 -3.92
CA VAL A 80 7.26 -3.31 -5.28
C VAL A 80 8.34 -4.16 -5.95
N ASN A 81 7.93 -5.20 -6.65
CA ASN A 81 8.78 -6.01 -7.52
C ASN A 81 8.13 -6.10 -8.90
N ALA A 82 8.93 -6.02 -9.96
CA ALA A 82 8.46 -6.18 -11.32
C ALA A 82 9.58 -6.67 -12.23
N ALA A 83 9.22 -7.30 -13.35
CA ALA A 83 10.14 -7.55 -14.45
C ALA A 83 10.03 -6.41 -15.48
N THR A 84 11.14 -5.88 -15.98
CA THR A 84 11.13 -4.96 -17.13
C THR A 84 11.59 -5.67 -18.38
N TYR A 85 10.99 -5.38 -19.53
CA TYR A 85 11.47 -5.89 -20.82
C TYR A 85 12.75 -5.16 -21.28
N PRO A 86 13.82 -5.86 -21.72
CA PRO A 86 13.96 -7.31 -21.84
C PRO A 86 14.48 -7.91 -20.52
N ASN A 87 13.57 -8.52 -19.75
CA ASN A 87 13.75 -9.34 -18.55
C ASN A 87 14.89 -8.96 -17.58
N THR A 88 15.18 -7.68 -17.42
CA THR A 88 16.05 -7.20 -16.33
C THR A 88 15.21 -7.08 -15.06
N PRO A 89 15.68 -7.53 -13.89
CA PRO A 89 14.99 -7.30 -12.63
C PRO A 89 14.83 -5.80 -12.40
N ALA A 90 13.59 -5.30 -12.32
CA ALA A 90 13.34 -3.88 -12.15
C ALA A 90 13.30 -3.50 -10.66
N THR A 91 13.83 -2.30 -10.40
CA THR A 91 13.97 -1.60 -9.12
C THR A 91 12.89 -1.85 -8.06
N SER A 92 13.32 -2.26 -6.87
CA SER A 92 12.51 -2.23 -5.65
C SER A 92 12.40 -0.80 -5.11
N SER A 93 11.20 -0.22 -5.13
CA SER A 93 10.91 1.05 -4.45
C SER A 93 10.16 0.78 -3.14
N SER A 94 10.66 1.37 -2.04
CA SER A 94 10.03 1.33 -0.72
C SER A 94 9.23 2.61 -0.50
N VAL A 95 7.91 2.48 -0.29
CA VAL A 95 7.06 3.61 0.08
C VAL A 95 6.74 3.48 1.57
N VAL A 96 7.23 4.45 2.36
CA VAL A 96 6.91 4.55 3.79
C VAL A 96 5.69 5.44 3.96
N VAL A 97 4.57 4.85 4.35
CA VAL A 97 3.35 5.62 4.66
C VAL A 97 3.26 5.80 6.18
N LYS A 98 3.31 7.05 6.65
CA LYS A 98 3.07 7.41 8.06
C LYS A 98 1.57 7.66 8.25
N VAL A 99 0.89 6.79 8.98
CA VAL A 99 -0.50 7.02 9.36
C VAL A 99 -0.52 7.85 10.65
N GLN A 100 -0.81 9.14 10.55
CA GLN A 100 -1.09 9.99 11.72
C GLN A 100 -2.59 9.96 12.02
N TYR A 101 -2.98 9.40 13.16
CA TYR A 101 -4.33 9.55 13.69
C TYR A 101 -4.46 10.90 14.40
N ARG A 102 -5.28 11.82 13.87
CA ARG A 102 -5.71 13.04 14.58
C ARG A 102 -7.04 12.76 15.26
N ILE A 103 -7.11 13.00 16.57
CA ILE A 103 -8.35 12.88 17.34
C ILE A 103 -9.23 14.11 17.02
N PHE A 104 -10.48 13.92 16.62
CA PHE A 104 -11.53 14.88 16.96
C PHE A 104 -12.05 14.44 18.33
N ALA A 105 -11.66 15.16 19.39
CA ALA A 105 -12.20 14.89 20.72
C ALA A 105 -13.73 15.02 20.64
N PRO A 106 -14.53 14.06 21.15
CA PRO A 106 -15.95 14.29 21.30
C PRO A 106 -16.12 15.46 22.26
N ILE A 107 -16.71 16.56 21.79
CA ILE A 107 -17.15 17.64 22.67
C ILE A 107 -18.29 17.05 23.50
N VAL A 108 -17.96 16.48 24.65
CA VAL A 108 -18.94 16.18 25.69
C VAL A 108 -19.33 17.54 26.28
N ARG A 109 -20.43 18.13 25.80
CA ARG A 109 -21.12 19.16 26.59
C ARG A 109 -21.68 18.44 27.81
N LYS A 110 -21.06 18.65 28.98
CA LYS A 110 -21.74 18.43 30.27
C LYS A 110 -22.98 19.36 30.33
N PRO A 111 -24.05 18.92 30.99
CA PRO A 111 -25.39 19.51 30.88
C PRO A 111 -25.45 20.96 31.36
#